data_AF-A0A1H0E9T7-F1
#
_entry.id   AF-A0A1H0E9T7-F1
#
_cell.length_a   1.000
_cell.length_b   1.000
_cell.length_c   1.000
_cell.angle_alpha   90.00
_cell.angle_beta   90.00
_cell.angle_gamma   90.00
#
_symmetry.space_group_name_H-M   'P 1'
#
loop_
_entity.id
_entity.type
_entity.pdbx_description
1 polymer ?
#
loop_
_entity_poly.entity_id
_entity_poly.type
_entity_poly.pdbx_seq_one_letter_code
_entity_poly.pdbx_strand_id
1 'polypeptide(L)'
;MLPPRFLDFIKALTARTERGEFSWSYDDNNSFVKLKENDFSLSLRYSFNADEKYAEYVIYYIDEIGNKEHRFYTNQTWNDFDFIRRLFDAAQASEMRLPF
;
A
#
# COMPACT_ATOMS: atom_id res chain seq x y z
N MET A 1 14.08 0.10 5.89
CA MET A 1 13.03 -0.05 6.91
C MET A 1 12.19 1.22 6.99
N LEU A 2 10.88 1.09 7.13
CA LEU A 2 9.89 2.16 7.22
C LEU A 2 10.04 2.92 8.55
N PRO A 3 9.88 4.26 8.54
CA PRO A 3 9.85 5.04 9.77
C PRO A 3 8.70 4.58 10.70
N PRO A 4 8.91 4.52 12.03
CA PRO A 4 7.90 3.99 12.97
C PRO A 4 6.52 4.64 12.85
N ARG A 5 6.47 5.98 12.76
CA ARG A 5 5.21 6.73 12.59
C ARG A 5 4.45 6.31 11.32
N PHE A 6 5.17 6.06 10.23
CA PHE A 6 4.56 5.64 8.97
C PHE A 6 4.09 4.18 9.05
N LEU A 7 4.85 3.31 9.72
CA LEU A 7 4.45 1.92 9.96
C LEU A 7 3.15 1.83 10.77
N ASP A 8 3.00 2.65 11.81
CA ASP A 8 1.77 2.68 12.62
C ASP A 8 0.56 3.16 11.79
N PHE A 9 0.77 4.16 10.93
CA PHE A 9 -0.23 4.58 9.96
C PHE A 9 -0.65 3.45 9.02
N ILE A 10 0.31 2.71 8.44
CA ILE A 10 0.03 1.56 7.56
C ILE A 10 -0.80 0.49 8.29
N LYS A 11 -0.44 0.14 9.54
CA LYS A 11 -1.19 -0.84 10.34
C LYS A 11 -2.64 -0.40 10.56
N ALA A 12 -2.84 0.87 10.94
CA ALA A 12 -4.18 1.42 11.14
C ALA A 12 -4.99 1.45 9.83
N LEU A 13 -4.37 1.89 8.74
CA LEU A 13 -5.00 1.94 7.41
C LEU A 13 -5.39 0.55 6.91
N THR A 14 -4.55 -0.45 7.15
CA THR A 14 -4.83 -1.87 6.82
C THR A 14 -6.09 -2.34 7.53
N ALA A 15 -6.15 -2.17 8.85
CA ALA A 15 -7.30 -2.61 9.65
C ALA A 15 -8.61 -1.92 9.24
N ARG A 16 -8.55 -0.65 8.81
CA ARG A 16 -9.72 0.09 8.31
C ARG A 16 -10.14 -0.37 6.91
N THR A 17 -9.17 -0.63 6.03
CA THR A 17 -9.41 -1.17 4.68
C THR A 17 -10.07 -2.54 4.76
N GLU A 18 -9.60 -3.42 5.65
CA GLU A 18 -10.19 -4.75 5.89
C GLU A 18 -11.64 -4.68 6.42
N ARG A 19 -12.04 -3.56 7.04
CA ARG A 19 -13.42 -3.30 7.47
C ARG A 19 -14.30 -2.68 6.37
N GLY A 20 -13.76 -2.46 5.17
CA GLY A 20 -14.47 -1.84 4.06
C GLY A 20 -14.67 -0.33 4.23
N GLU A 21 -13.87 0.34 5.07
CA GLU A 21 -13.98 1.80 5.26
C GLU A 21 -13.41 2.61 4.10
N PHE A 22 -12.64 1.97 3.21
CA PHE A 22 -11.97 2.62 2.09
C PHE A 22 -12.22 1.86 0.78
N SER A 23 -12.43 2.60 -0.29
CA SER A 23 -12.49 2.07 -1.66
C SER A 23 -11.19 2.37 -2.38
N TRP A 24 -10.47 1.31 -2.73
CA TRP A 24 -9.19 1.43 -3.44
C TRP A 24 -9.40 1.16 -4.92
N SER A 25 -8.76 1.96 -5.76
CA SER A 25 -8.58 1.61 -7.17
C SER A 25 -7.45 0.61 -7.32
N TYR A 26 -7.66 -0.44 -8.13
CA TYR A 26 -6.66 -1.45 -8.47
C TYR A 26 -6.40 -1.48 -9.98
N ASP A 27 -5.13 -1.43 -10.35
CA ASP A 27 -4.62 -1.61 -11.71
C ASP A 27 -3.84 -2.94 -11.77
N ASP A 28 -4.44 -3.93 -12.42
CA ASP A 28 -3.94 -5.29 -12.55
C ASP A 28 -2.67 -5.36 -13.40
N ASN A 29 -2.62 -4.62 -14.51
CA ASN A 29 -1.50 -4.59 -15.44
C ASN A 29 -0.23 -4.05 -14.78
N ASN A 30 -0.38 -3.12 -13.84
CA ASN A 30 0.75 -2.48 -13.16
C ASN A 30 1.00 -2.98 -11.74
N SER A 31 0.20 -3.93 -11.24
CA SER A 31 0.23 -4.40 -9.85
C SER A 31 0.27 -3.23 -8.86
N PHE A 32 -0.71 -2.34 -9.03
CA PHE A 32 -0.75 -1.03 -8.39
C PHE A 32 -2.11 -0.79 -7.73
N VAL A 33 -2.08 -0.34 -6.47
CA VAL A 33 -3.29 0.10 -5.76
C VAL A 33 -3.16 1.57 -5.37
N LYS A 34 -4.28 2.28 -5.41
CA LYS A 34 -4.33 3.69 -5.04
C LYS A 34 -5.59 4.04 -4.25
N LEU A 35 -5.38 4.77 -3.17
CA LEU A 35 -6.38 5.42 -2.33
C LEU A 35 -6.21 6.94 -2.44
N LYS A 36 -7.32 7.67 -2.60
CA LYS A 36 -7.34 9.13 -2.57
C LYS A 36 -8.41 9.58 -1.58
N GLU A 37 -7.96 10.22 -0.51
CA GLU A 37 -8.76 10.89 0.50
C GLU A 37 -8.60 12.40 0.39
N ASN A 38 -9.39 13.16 1.13
CA ASN A 38 -9.30 14.63 1.15
C ASN A 38 -7.95 15.12 1.72
N ASP A 39 -7.43 14.43 2.73
CA ASP A 39 -6.24 14.87 3.47
C ASP A 39 -4.95 14.20 2.94
N PHE A 40 -5.07 13.05 2.27
CA PHE A 40 -3.91 12.32 1.75
C PHE A 40 -4.26 11.45 0.54
N SER A 41 -3.24 11.14 -0.26
CA SER A 41 -3.29 10.02 -1.21
C SER A 41 -2.20 9.01 -0.87
N LEU A 42 -2.50 7.73 -1.05
CA LEU A 42 -1.53 6.65 -0.89
C LEU A 42 -1.57 5.75 -2.12
N SER A 43 -0.40 5.36 -2.61
CA SER A 43 -0.29 4.40 -3.70
C SER A 43 0.81 3.39 -3.42
N LEU A 44 0.54 2.13 -3.71
CA LEU A 44 1.46 1.02 -3.53
C LEU A 44 1.67 0.34 -4.87
N ARG A 45 2.93 0.13 -5.24
CA ARG A 45 3.31 -0.64 -6.42
C ARG A 45 4.12 -1.84 -6.00
N TYR A 46 3.67 -3.02 -6.43
CA TYR A 46 4.44 -4.25 -6.31
C TYR A 46 5.39 -4.40 -7.52
N SER A 47 6.61 -4.88 -7.26
CA SER A 47 7.51 -5.40 -8.28
C SER A 47 8.28 -6.62 -7.78
N PHE A 48 8.75 -7.43 -8.71
CA PHE A 48 9.69 -8.50 -8.43
C PHE A 48 11.05 -8.15 -9.06
N ASN A 49 12.08 -8.01 -8.23
CA ASN A 49 13.44 -7.77 -8.70
C ASN A 49 14.01 -9.10 -9.20
N ALA A 50 14.13 -9.26 -10.52
CA ALA A 50 14.57 -10.49 -11.14
C ALA A 50 16.05 -10.80 -10.89
N ASP A 51 16.89 -9.78 -10.73
CA ASP A 51 18.33 -9.93 -10.50
C ASP A 51 18.60 -10.41 -9.06
N GLU A 52 17.97 -9.74 -8.09
CA GLU A 52 18.16 -10.04 -6.66
C GLU A 52 17.16 -11.08 -6.12
N LYS A 53 16.20 -11.51 -6.95
CA LYS A 53 15.21 -12.57 -6.70
C LYS A 53 14.35 -12.34 -5.45
N TYR A 54 13.92 -11.11 -5.21
CA TYR A 54 12.99 -10.79 -4.14
C TYR A 54 11.85 -9.89 -4.60
N ALA A 55 10.74 -9.98 -3.88
CA ALA A 55 9.62 -9.04 -4.01
C ALA A 55 9.92 -7.72 -3.31
N GLU A 56 9.41 -6.63 -3.88
CA GLU A 56 9.54 -5.28 -3.32
C GLU A 56 8.26 -4.46 -3.50
N TYR A 57 8.10 -3.47 -2.64
CA TYR A 57 7.04 -2.49 -2.73
C TYR A 57 7.62 -1.08 -2.73
N VAL A 58 7.10 -0.26 -3.65
CA VAL A 58 7.28 1.19 -3.62
C VAL A 58 6.00 1.81 -3.10
N ILE A 59 6.14 2.69 -2.10
CA ILE A 59 5.02 3.39 -1.47
C ILE A 59 5.16 4.88 -1.78
N TYR A 60 4.10 5.46 -2.33
CA TYR A 60 3.96 6.89 -2.56
C TYR A 60 2.87 7.43 -1.65
N TYR A 61 3.24 8.31 -0.72
CA TYR A 61 2.31 9.01 0.16
C TYR A 61 2.34 10.50 -0.19
N ILE A 62 1.18 11.08 -0.49
CA ILE A 62 1.02 12.50 -0.75
C ILE A 62 0.22 13.10 0.40
N ASP A 63 0.82 14.02 1.13
CA ASP A 63 0.11 14.94 2.02
C ASP A 63 -0.60 15.97 1.13
N GLU A 64 -1.92 15.88 1.01
CA GLU A 64 -2.71 16.75 0.11
C GLU A 64 -2.87 18.16 0.70
N ILE A 65 -2.75 18.31 2.02
CA ILE A 65 -2.80 19.60 2.71
C ILE A 65 -1.49 20.35 2.48
N GLY A 66 -0.36 19.65 2.64
CA GLY A 66 0.98 20.20 2.46
C GLY A 66 1.47 20.19 1.01
N ASN A 67 0.73 19.56 0.10
CA ASN A 67 1.13 19.23 -1.27
C ASN A 67 2.55 18.65 -1.34
N LYS A 68 2.83 17.65 -0.49
CA LYS A 68 4.17 17.07 -0.35
C LYS A 68 4.14 15.57 -0.56
N GLU A 69 4.97 15.11 -1.49
CA GLU A 69 5.19 13.69 -1.71
C GLU A 69 6.30 13.13 -0.81
N HIS A 70 6.01 11.97 -0.24
CA HIS A 70 6.93 11.13 0.49
C HIS A 70 6.99 9.77 -0.19
N ARG A 71 8.20 9.27 -0.44
CA ARG A 71 8.43 7.96 -1.06
C ARG A 71 9.14 7.03 -0.09
N PHE A 72 8.61 5.83 0.06
CA PHE A 72 9.18 4.78 0.89
C PHE A 72 9.30 3.48 0.11
N TYR A 73 10.11 2.55 0.65
CA TYR A 73 10.43 1.29 0.02
C TYR A 73 10.54 0.20 1.08
N THR A 74 10.14 -1.02 0.73
CA THR A 74 10.44 -2.24 1.49
C THR A 74 10.60 -3.42 0.53
N ASN A 75 11.32 -4.45 0.96
CA ASN A 75 11.48 -5.69 0.21
C ASN A 75 11.39 -6.91 1.12
N GLN A 76 11.25 -8.09 0.52
CA GLN A 76 11.00 -9.36 1.21
C GLN A 76 12.03 -9.72 2.29
N THR A 77 13.21 -9.10 2.29
CA THR A 77 14.26 -9.33 3.30
C THR A 77 14.10 -8.45 4.54
N TRP A 78 13.19 -7.47 4.53
CA TRP A 78 13.00 -6.50 5.60
C TRP A 78 11.75 -6.80 6.44
N ASN A 79 11.84 -6.57 7.75
CA ASN A 79 10.78 -6.92 8.71
C ASN A 79 9.44 -6.16 8.51
N ASP A 80 9.45 -5.10 7.73
CA ASP A 80 8.28 -4.26 7.46
C ASP A 80 7.49 -4.69 6.21
N PHE A 81 8.06 -5.58 5.40
CA PHE A 81 7.48 -6.03 4.13
C PHE A 81 6.08 -6.59 4.27
N ASP A 82 5.87 -7.47 5.25
CA ASP A 82 4.59 -8.14 5.46
C ASP A 82 3.46 -7.17 5.83
N PHE A 83 3.76 -6.01 6.43
CA PHE A 83 2.75 -4.99 6.70
C PHE A 83 2.27 -4.32 5.41
N ILE A 84 3.19 -4.06 4.47
CA ILE A 84 2.82 -3.46 3.17
C ILE A 84 2.13 -4.49 2.29
N ARG A 85 2.61 -5.74 2.27
CA ARG A 85 1.95 -6.84 1.55
C ARG A 85 0.50 -7.00 2.00
N ARG A 86 0.24 -7.05 3.31
CA ARG A 86 -1.11 -7.19 3.84
C ARG A 86 -2.02 -6.03 3.45
N LEU A 87 -1.52 -4.79 3.48
CA LEU A 87 -2.28 -3.63 3.02
C LEU A 87 -2.60 -3.73 1.52
N PHE A 88 -1.62 -4.16 0.71
CA PHE A 88 -1.80 -4.34 -0.74
C PHE A 88 -2.88 -5.38 -1.03
N ASP A 89 -2.80 -6.55 -0.37
CA ASP A 89 -3.79 -7.63 -0.52
C ASP A 89 -5.20 -7.14 -0.15
N ALA A 90 -5.35 -6.42 0.97
CA ALA A 90 -6.62 -5.86 1.42
C ALA A 90 -7.16 -4.79 0.46
N ALA A 91 -6.28 -3.93 -0.08
CA ALA A 91 -6.64 -2.90 -1.04
C ALA A 91 -7.12 -3.51 -2.36
N GLN A 92 -6.38 -4.48 -2.91
CA GLN A 92 -6.76 -5.21 -4.12
C GLN A 92 -8.10 -5.93 -3.96
N ALA A 93 -8.38 -6.46 -2.76
CA ALA A 93 -9.64 -7.14 -2.48
C ALA A 93 -10.83 -6.18 -2.24
N SER A 94 -10.59 -4.87 -2.07
CA SER A 94 -11.64 -3.93 -1.64
C SER A 94 -12.80 -3.75 -2.63
N GLU A 95 -12.53 -3.91 -3.93
CA GLU A 95 -13.54 -3.87 -5.00
C GLU A 95 -13.96 -5.28 -5.48
N MET A 96 -13.44 -6.34 -4.84
CA MET A 96 -13.71 -7.71 -5.23
C MET A 96 -15.15 -8.11 -4.88
N ARG A 97 -15.91 -8.56 -5.88
CA ARG A 97 -17.24 -9.14 -5.67
C ARG A 97 -17.12 -10.65 -5.58
N LEU A 98 -17.36 -11.19 -4.39
CA LEU A 98 -17.42 -12.62 -4.16
C LEU A 98 -18.87 -13.12 -4.33
N PRO A 99 -19.09 -14.31 -4.91
CA PRO A 99 -20.43 -14.78 -5.29
C PRO A 99 -21.28 -15.35 -4.14
N PHE A 100 -20.80 -15.36 -2.90
CA PHE A 100 -21.51 -15.85 -1.71
C PHE A 100 -21.04 -15.13 -0.45
#